data_AF-A0A1Z4V9N6-F1
#
_entry.id   AF-A0A1Z4V9N6-F1
#
_cell.length_a   1.000
_cell.length_b   1.000
_cell.length_c   1.000
_cell.angle_alpha   90.00
_cell.angle_beta   90.00
_cell.angle_gamma   90.00
#
_symmetry.space_group_name_H-M   'P 1'
#
loop_
_entity.id
_entity.type
_entity.pdbx_description
1 polymer ?
#
loop_
_entity_poly.entity_id
_entity_poly.type
_entity_poly.pdbx_seq_one_letter_code
_entity_poly.pdbx_strand_id
1 'polypeptide(L)'
;MSGINRQITLDVRHIAKHLPGTPQMQKLLKKGIAAHVFNDENIMNQFAQCIIEEGEFIGNVRDYERYGMFFTEPIGYRISPDGSSIPLYYGGDKNQCREPIPRHTPHQTK
;
A
#
# COMPACT_ATOMS: atom_id res chain seq x y z
N MET A 1 10.16 -21.83 1.51
CA MET A 1 9.52 -20.52 1.71
C MET A 1 10.59 -19.46 1.45
N SER A 2 10.48 -18.70 0.36
CA SER A 2 11.48 -17.65 0.02
C SER A 2 10.98 -16.30 0.52
N GLY A 3 10.85 -16.15 1.84
CA GLY A 3 10.59 -14.85 2.44
C GLY A 3 11.72 -13.88 2.08
N ILE A 4 11.39 -12.60 1.93
CA ILE A 4 12.35 -11.54 1.66
C ILE A 4 13.32 -11.47 2.86
N ASN A 5 14.54 -11.96 2.69
CA ASN A 5 15.53 -12.03 3.77
C ASN A 5 16.25 -10.68 3.95
N ARG A 6 15.49 -9.60 4.22
CA ARG A 6 16.00 -8.25 4.44
C ARG A 6 15.20 -7.54 5.54
N GLN A 7 15.89 -6.81 6.40
CA GLN A 7 15.24 -5.93 7.36
C GLN A 7 14.58 -4.77 6.62
N ILE A 8 13.26 -4.66 6.77
CA ILE A 8 12.47 -3.64 6.11
C ILE A 8 11.99 -2.65 7.16
N THR A 9 12.17 -1.37 6.86
CA THR A 9 11.73 -0.27 7.70
C THR A 9 10.81 0.60 6.87
N LEU A 10 9.56 0.72 7.31
CA LEU A 10 8.59 1.60 6.66
C LEU A 10 9.10 3.04 6.71
N ASP A 11 9.09 3.72 5.56
CA ASP A 11 9.44 5.14 5.53
C ASP A 11 8.20 5.97 5.90
N VAL A 12 8.23 6.53 7.12
CA VAL A 12 7.15 7.35 7.68
C VAL A 12 6.71 8.48 6.74
N ARG A 13 7.64 9.04 5.95
CA ARG A 13 7.33 10.12 4.99
C ARG A 13 6.44 9.64 3.85
N HIS A 14 6.57 8.37 3.48
CA HIS A 14 5.86 7.75 2.37
C HIS A 14 4.55 7.10 2.79
N ILE A 15 4.48 6.52 3.99
CA ILE A 15 3.28 5.84 4.49
C ILE A 15 2.20 6.80 5.01
N ALA A 16 2.56 8.02 5.45
CA ALA A 16 1.59 8.94 6.06
C ALA A 16 0.39 9.25 5.15
N LYS A 17 0.58 9.32 3.83
CA LYS A 17 -0.51 9.54 2.85
C LYS A 17 -1.43 8.33 2.66
N HIS A 18 -1.05 7.17 3.18
CA HIS A 18 -1.78 5.91 3.16
C HIS A 18 -2.44 5.59 4.50
N LEU A 19 -2.40 6.51 5.45
CA LEU A 19 -3.13 6.41 6.71
C LEU A 19 -4.34 7.37 6.73
N PRO A 20 -5.44 6.98 7.38
CA PRO A 20 -6.62 7.82 7.49
C PRO A 20 -6.34 9.05 8.37
N GLY A 21 -6.98 10.17 8.04
CA GLY A 21 -6.94 11.38 8.87
C GLY A 21 -5.63 12.17 8.88
N THR A 22 -4.61 11.76 8.13
CA THR A 22 -3.32 12.47 8.12
C THR A 22 -3.38 13.77 7.29
N PRO A 23 -2.58 14.79 7.64
CA PRO A 23 -2.47 16.02 6.82
C PRO A 23 -2.08 15.76 5.37
N GLN A 24 -1.27 14.72 5.11
CA GLN A 24 -0.82 14.32 3.79
C GLN A 24 -1.99 13.78 2.95
N MET A 25 -2.80 12.90 3.53
CA MET A 25 -4.02 12.38 2.91
C MET A 25 -5.01 13.51 2.62
N GLN A 26 -5.24 14.40 3.60
CA GLN A 26 -6.11 15.57 3.43
C GLN A 26 -5.60 16.53 2.35
N LYS A 27 -4.29 16.71 2.22
CA LYS A 27 -3.68 17.54 1.16
C LYS A 27 -3.93 16.96 -0.23
N LEU A 28 -4.02 15.64 -0.38
CA LEU A 28 -4.40 15.02 -1.65
C LEU A 28 -5.86 15.33 -2.00
N LEU A 29 -6.77 15.13 -1.04
CA LEU A 29 -8.20 15.41 -1.23
C LEU A 29 -8.47 16.87 -1.57
N LYS A 30 -7.83 17.81 -0.86
CA LYS A 30 -7.92 19.26 -1.15
C LYS A 30 -7.42 19.65 -2.54
N LYS A 31 -6.59 18.81 -3.17
CA LYS A 31 -6.11 19.00 -4.55
C LYS A 31 -6.99 18.31 -5.59
N GLY A 32 -8.12 17.71 -5.20
CA GLY A 32 -8.95 16.92 -6.10
C GLY A 32 -8.37 15.55 -6.45
N ILE A 33 -7.41 15.05 -5.67
CA ILE A 33 -6.74 13.76 -5.91
C ILE A 33 -7.27 12.74 -4.92
N ALA A 34 -7.73 11.59 -5.42
CA ALA A 34 -8.13 10.48 -4.56
C ALA A 34 -6.93 9.90 -3.80
N ALA A 35 -7.15 9.50 -2.55
CA ALA A 35 -6.16 8.86 -1.71
C ALA A 35 -6.47 7.36 -1.57
N HIS A 36 -5.43 6.53 -1.58
CA HIS A 36 -5.53 5.12 -1.18
C HIS A 36 -5.05 5.02 0.25
N VAL A 37 -5.88 4.54 1.15
CA VAL A 37 -5.58 4.47 2.59
C VAL A 37 -5.85 3.07 3.12
N PHE A 38 -5.03 2.62 4.07
CA PHE A 38 -5.33 1.45 4.89
C PHE A 38 -6.45 1.78 5.88
N ASN A 39 -7.10 0.74 6.43
CA ASN A 39 -8.12 0.94 7.46
C ASN A 39 -7.52 1.60 8.70
N ASP A 40 -6.31 1.18 9.08
CA ASP A 40 -5.52 1.72 10.17
C ASP A 40 -4.03 1.35 10.01
N GLU A 41 -3.21 1.84 10.95
CA GLU A 41 -1.77 1.57 10.98
C GLU A 41 -1.43 0.11 11.29
N ASN A 42 -2.25 -0.59 12.09
CA ASN A 42 -2.01 -1.99 12.42
C ASN A 42 -2.18 -2.88 11.19
N ILE A 43 -3.24 -2.66 10.40
CA ILE A 43 -3.47 -3.36 9.13
C ILE A 43 -2.35 -3.08 8.14
N MET A 44 -1.84 -1.85 8.06
CA MET A 44 -0.68 -1.52 7.22
C MET A 44 0.58 -2.27 7.65
N ASN A 45 0.85 -2.34 8.97
CA ASN A 45 2.01 -3.05 9.50
C ASN A 45 1.91 -4.57 9.30
N GLN A 46 0.73 -5.15 9.52
CA GLN A 46 0.44 -6.56 9.22
C GLN A 46 0.62 -6.85 7.74
N PHE A 47 0.07 -5.99 6.86
CA PHE A 47 0.25 -6.09 5.43
C PHE A 47 1.74 -6.09 5.03
N ALA A 48 2.52 -5.16 5.58
CA ALA A 48 3.96 -5.09 5.32
C ALA A 48 4.68 -6.39 5.73
N GLN A 49 4.32 -6.96 6.88
CA GLN A 49 4.88 -8.23 7.34
C GLN A 49 4.46 -9.40 6.43
N CYS A 50 3.19 -9.50 6.05
CA CYS A 50 2.71 -10.55 5.14
C CYS A 50 3.41 -10.49 3.77
N ILE A 51 3.68 -9.29 3.24
CA ILE A 51 4.45 -9.13 1.99
C ILE A 51 5.88 -9.68 2.13
N ILE A 52 6.50 -9.51 3.30
CA ILE A 52 7.85 -10.01 3.57
C ILE A 52 7.87 -11.53 3.60
N GLU A 53 6.88 -12.13 4.25
CA GLU A 53 6.81 -13.56 4.49
C GLU A 53 6.31 -14.33 3.28
N GLU A 54 5.24 -13.83 2.64
CA GLU A 54 4.46 -14.55 1.64
C GLU A 54 4.17 -13.73 0.37
N GLY A 55 4.69 -12.52 0.26
CA GLY A 55 4.41 -11.64 -0.89
C GLY A 55 4.84 -12.26 -2.22
N GLU A 56 3.98 -12.14 -3.23
CA GLU A 56 4.26 -12.64 -4.57
C GLU A 56 5.07 -11.62 -5.36
N PHE A 57 6.12 -12.07 -6.04
CA PHE A 57 6.89 -11.20 -6.94
C PHE A 57 6.02 -10.81 -8.15
N ILE A 58 5.80 -9.51 -8.32
CA ILE A 58 4.95 -8.96 -9.40
C ILE A 58 5.75 -8.23 -10.49
N GLY A 59 7.08 -8.22 -10.39
CA GLY A 59 7.97 -7.62 -11.37
C GLY A 59 8.96 -6.62 -10.78
N ASN A 60 9.75 -6.02 -11.67
CA ASN A 60 10.76 -5.02 -11.34
C ASN A 60 10.40 -3.67 -11.94
N VAL A 61 10.59 -2.60 -11.16
CA VAL A 61 10.42 -1.22 -11.64
C VAL A 61 11.59 -0.38 -11.21
N ARG A 62 12.36 0.13 -12.19
CA ARG A 62 13.57 0.95 -11.93
C ARG A 62 14.52 0.27 -10.94
N ASP A 63 14.84 -0.99 -11.20
CA ASP A 63 15.71 -1.85 -10.39
C ASP A 63 15.21 -2.19 -8.97
N TYR A 64 13.96 -1.87 -8.67
CA TYR A 64 13.29 -2.31 -7.43
C TYR A 64 12.33 -3.46 -7.70
N GLU A 65 12.56 -4.57 -6.99
CA GLU A 65 11.61 -5.67 -6.88
C GLU A 65 10.32 -5.17 -6.24
N ARG A 66 9.21 -5.64 -6.80
CA ARG A 66 7.88 -5.39 -6.27
C ARG A 66 7.23 -6.67 -5.86
N TYR A 67 6.56 -6.59 -4.73
CA TYR A 67 5.79 -7.67 -4.17
C TYR A 67 4.36 -7.21 -3.94
N GLY A 68 3.42 -8.14 -4.00
CA GLY A 68 2.02 -7.87 -3.75
C GLY A 68 1.26 -9.10 -3.34
N MET A 69 0.06 -8.88 -2.82
CA MET A 69 -0.81 -9.96 -2.34
C MET A 69 -2.27 -9.49 -2.33
N PHE A 70 -3.18 -10.44 -2.57
CA PHE A 70 -4.61 -10.26 -2.37
C PHE A 70 -5.04 -10.72 -0.98
N PHE A 71 -6.02 -10.02 -0.41
CA PHE A 71 -6.65 -10.33 0.87
C PHE A 71 -8.13 -10.64 0.67
N THR A 72 -8.66 -11.53 1.50
CA THR A 72 -10.09 -11.88 1.51
C THR A 72 -10.96 -10.77 2.12
N GLU A 73 -10.38 -9.97 3.01
CA GLU A 73 -10.99 -8.80 3.63
C GLU A 73 -10.35 -7.50 3.08
N PRO A 74 -11.11 -6.39 3.03
CA PRO A 74 -10.56 -5.13 2.56
C PRO A 74 -9.53 -4.60 3.55
N ILE A 75 -8.29 -4.47 3.09
CA ILE A 75 -7.17 -3.91 3.88
C ILE A 75 -7.20 -2.38 3.95
N GLY A 76 -8.05 -1.75 3.13
CA GLY A 76 -8.13 -0.31 3.01
C GLY A 76 -9.26 0.13 2.08
N TYR A 77 -9.24 1.40 1.74
CA TYR A 77 -10.18 2.01 0.81
C TYR A 77 -9.53 3.15 0.01
N ARG A 78 -10.05 3.35 -1.20
CA ARG A 78 -9.77 4.54 -2.00
C ARG A 78 -10.84 5.58 -1.69
N ILE A 79 -10.44 6.73 -1.17
CA ILE A 79 -11.34 7.86 -0.89
C ILE A 79 -11.15 8.94 -1.94
N SER A 80 -12.27 9.31 -2.56
CA SER A 80 -12.36 10.38 -3.55
C SER A 80 -12.57 11.75 -2.87
N PRO A 81 -12.26 12.87 -3.56
CA PRO A 81 -12.50 14.22 -3.03
C PRO A 81 -13.96 14.55 -2.71
N ASP A 82 -14.90 13.85 -3.36
CA ASP A 82 -16.34 13.95 -3.12
C ASP A 82 -16.83 13.18 -1.88
N GLY A 83 -15.92 12.49 -1.18
CA GLY A 83 -16.21 11.68 0.00
C GLY A 83 -16.64 10.25 -0.32
N SER A 84 -16.81 9.88 -1.58
CA SER A 84 -17.06 8.48 -1.96
C SER A 84 -15.84 7.59 -1.64
N SER A 85 -16.10 6.36 -1.22
CA SER A 85 -15.06 5.37 -0.92
C SER A 85 -15.28 4.06 -1.65
N ILE A 86 -14.18 3.39 -2.01
CA ILE A 86 -14.20 2.08 -2.66
C ILE A 86 -13.24 1.14 -1.92
N PRO A 87 -13.66 -0.06 -1.49
CA PRO A 87 -12.80 -0.99 -0.75
C PRO A 87 -11.63 -1.50 -1.59
N LEU A 88 -10.48 -1.71 -0.94
CA LEU A 88 -9.24 -2.19 -1.54
C LEU A 88 -8.84 -3.52 -0.90
N TYR A 89 -8.67 -4.54 -1.74
CA TYR A 89 -8.37 -5.92 -1.34
C TYR A 89 -6.95 -6.35 -1.73
N TYR A 90 -6.29 -5.58 -2.58
CA TYR A 90 -4.93 -5.85 -3.00
C TYR A 90 -4.00 -4.89 -2.30
N GLY A 91 -2.89 -5.39 -1.78
CA GLY A 91 -1.81 -4.53 -1.33
C GLY A 91 -0.57 -4.79 -2.17
N GLY A 92 0.08 -3.71 -2.57
CA GLY A 92 1.37 -3.77 -3.25
C GLY A 92 2.41 -2.99 -2.48
N ASP A 93 3.64 -3.43 -2.59
CA ASP A 93 4.79 -2.67 -2.14
C ASP A 93 5.40 -1.86 -3.29
N LYS A 94 5.89 -0.67 -2.94
CA LYS A 94 6.76 0.13 -3.77
C LYS A 94 8.06 0.38 -3.02
N ASN A 95 9.19 0.00 -3.63
CA ASN A 95 10.55 0.20 -3.12
C ASN A 95 10.94 -0.72 -1.94
N GLN A 96 11.04 -2.03 -2.17
CA GLN A 96 11.63 -2.98 -1.21
C GLN A 96 10.98 -2.93 0.17
N CYS A 97 9.66 -2.99 0.20
CA CYS A 97 8.78 -3.06 1.37
C CYS A 97 8.77 -1.79 2.24
N ARG A 98 9.24 -0.66 1.70
CA ARG A 98 9.30 0.62 2.43
C ARG A 98 8.05 1.46 2.28
N GLU A 99 7.27 1.25 1.21
CA GLU A 99 6.06 2.01 0.90
C GLU A 99 4.92 1.02 0.56
N PRO A 100 4.24 0.46 1.59
CA PRO A 100 3.03 -0.32 1.42
C PRO A 100 1.88 0.54 0.89
N ILE A 101 1.12 0.02 -0.07
CA ILE A 101 0.05 0.75 -0.77
C ILE A 101 -1.15 -0.18 -0.99
N PRO A 102 -2.35 0.15 -0.48
CA PRO A 102 -3.57 -0.58 -0.80
C PRO A 102 -4.08 -0.15 -2.19
N ARG A 103 -4.59 -1.08 -2.99
CA ARG A 103 -5.03 -0.90 -4.38
C ARG A 103 -6.17 -1.86 -4.76
N HIS A 104 -6.75 -1.62 -5.94
CA HIS A 104 -7.72 -2.53 -6.55
C HIS A 104 -7.06 -3.70 -7.29
N THR A 105 -5.91 -3.46 -7.91
CA THR A 105 -5.23 -4.44 -8.77
C THR A 105 -3.71 -4.32 -8.67
N PRO A 106 -2.97 -5.38 -9.06
CA PRO A 106 -1.52 -5.33 -9.22
C PRO A 106 -1.12 -4.19 -10.15
N HIS A 107 -0.07 -3.46 -9.79
CA HIS A 107 0.51 -2.46 -10.67
C HIS A 107 1.34 -3.17 -11.74
N GLN A 108 0.70 -3.53 -12.86
CA GLN A 108 1.43 -4.04 -14.02
C GLN A 108 2.21 -2.90 -14.66
N THR A 109 3.54 -2.97 -14.58
CA THR A 109 4.40 -2.22 -15.49
C THR A 109 4.38 -2.92 -16.84
N LYS A 110 3.82 -2.26 -17.85
CA LYS A 110 4.10 -2.55 -19.26
C LYS A 110 5.55 -2.18 -19.59
#